data_AF-A0A530GI63-F1
#
_entry.id   AF-A0A530GI63-F1
#
_cell.length_a   1.000
_cell.length_b   1.000
_cell.length_c   1.000
_cell.angle_alpha   90.00
_cell.angle_beta   90.00
_cell.angle_gamma   90.00
#
_symmetry.space_group_name_H-M   'P 1'
#
loop_
_entity.id
_entity.type
_entity.pdbx_description
1 polymer ?
#
loop_
_entity_poly.entity_id
_entity_poly.type
_entity_poly.pdbx_seq_one_letter_code
_entity_poly.pdbx_strand_id
1 'polypeptide(L)' 'MSAPRVSFVSLGCPKALVDSERIITRLRAEGYEIARKHDGADLVVVNTCGFVDSARDESLNAIGSA' A
#
# COMPACT_ATOMS: atom_id res chain seq x y z
N MET A 1 -18.09 -4.11 -15.27
CA MET A 1 -16.99 -4.69 -14.47
C MET A 1 -16.94 -3.93 -13.16
N SER A 2 -16.71 -4.61 -12.03
CA SER A 2 -16.45 -3.96 -10.74
C SER A 2 -15.10 -3.23 -10.81
N ALA A 3 -14.98 -2.09 -10.12
CA ALA A 3 -13.73 -1.34 -10.05
C ALA A 3 -12.66 -2.17 -9.32
N PRO A 4 -11.42 -2.25 -9.84
CA PRO A 4 -10.36 -2.99 -9.16
C PRO A 4 -10.12 -2.44 -7.75
N ARG A 5 -9.95 -3.34 -6.79
CA ARG A 5 -9.80 -3.06 -5.37
C ARG A 5 -8.33 -3.10 -4.97
N VAL A 6 -7.82 -1.99 -4.47
CA VAL A 6 -6.41 -1.84 -4.07
C VAL A 6 -6.31 -1.74 -2.56
N SER A 7 -5.45 -2.55 -1.94
CA SER A 7 -5.09 -2.44 -0.53
C SER A 7 -3.68 -1.90 -0.38
N PHE A 8 -3.37 -1.34 0.80
CA PHE A 8 -2.11 -0.66 1.06
C PHE A 8 -1.46 -1.17 2.35
N VAL A 9 -0.13 -1.25 2.33
CA VAL A 9 0.74 -1.41 3.49
C VAL A 9 1.73 -0.26 3.44
N SER A 10 1.77 0.59 4.47
CA SER A 10 2.71 1.70 4.57
C SER A 10 3.67 1.48 5.73
N LEU A 11 4.96 1.40 5.44
CA LEU A 11 6.02 1.03 6.39
C LEU A 11 7.12 2.09 6.46
N GLY A 12 7.96 1.99 7.49
CA GLY A 12 9.07 2.91 7.71
C GLY A 12 8.63 4.19 8.40
N CYS A 13 8.71 5.33 7.71
CA CYS A 13 8.61 6.65 8.34
C CYS A 13 7.31 7.39 8.00
N PRO A 14 6.96 8.48 8.72
CA PRO A 14 5.76 9.27 8.44
C PRO A 14 5.65 9.80 7.01
N LYS A 15 6.78 9.97 6.30
CA LYS A 15 6.77 10.35 4.89
C LYS A 15 6.13 9.29 4.00
N ALA A 16 6.39 8.00 4.25
CA ALA A 16 5.75 6.91 3.51
C ALA A 16 4.24 6.88 3.73
N LEU A 17 3.78 7.22 4.94
CA LEU A 17 2.35 7.34 5.23
C LEU A 17 1.69 8.46 4.44
N VAL A 18 2.26 9.68 4.49
CA VAL A 18 1.74 10.84 3.74
C VAL A 18 1.77 10.59 2.23
N ASP A 19 2.82 9.93 1.72
CA ASP A 19 2.90 9.55 0.32
C ASP A 19 1.80 8.53 -0.05
N SER A 20 1.51 7.56 0.83
CA SER A 20 0.42 6.58 0.63
C SER A 20 -0.96 7.26 0.59
N GLU A 21 -1.22 8.24 1.44
CA GLU A 21 -2.48 9.01 1.43
C GLU A 21 -2.69 9.75 0.10
N ARG A 22 -1.60 10.31 -0.46
CA ARG A 22 -1.62 10.97 -1.78
C ARG A 22 -1.92 9.97 -2.90
N ILE A 23 -1.28 8.81 -2.88
CA ILE A 23 -1.53 7.74 -3.86
C ILE A 23 -2.99 7.27 -3.77
N ILE A 24 -3.50 7.01 -2.56
CA ILE A 24 -4.90 6.60 -2.33
C ILE A 24 -5.88 7.63 -2.88
N THR A 25 -5.64 8.91 -2.61
CA THR A 25 -6.47 10.01 -3.12
C THR A 25 -6.50 10.01 -4.65
N ARG A 26 -5.35 9.79 -5.30
CA ARG A 26 -5.23 9.73 -6.75
C ARG A 26 -5.96 8.51 -7.34
N LEU A 27 -5.76 7.33 -6.77
CA LEU A 27 -6.43 6.09 -7.22
C LEU A 27 -7.95 6.21 -7.12
N ARG A 28 -8.47 6.79 -6.04
CA ARG A 28 -9.91 7.07 -5.91
C ARG A 28 -10.42 8.00 -7.00
N ALA A 29 -9.67 9.05 -7.34
CA ALA A 29 -10.02 9.96 -8.43
C ALA A 29 -10.01 9.28 -9.81
N GLU A 30 -9.22 8.21 -9.97
CA GLU A 30 -9.16 7.38 -11.19
C GLU A 30 -10.20 6.23 -11.19
N GLY A 31 -11.03 6.12 -10.16
CA GLY A 31 -12.14 5.16 -10.09
C GLY A 31 -11.80 3.81 -9.47
N TYR A 32 -10.63 3.66 -8.84
CA TYR A 32 -10.28 2.46 -8.07
C TYR A 32 -10.99 2.43 -6.71
N GLU A 33 -11.30 1.23 -6.24
CA GLU A 33 -11.82 1.01 -4.89
C GLU A 33 -10.67 0.73 -3.90
N ILE A 34 -10.79 1.21 -2.66
CA ILE A 34 -9.78 0.95 -1.63
C ILE A 34 -10.28 -0.16 -0.70
N ALA A 35 -9.58 -1.28 -0.72
CA ALA A 35 -9.85 -2.40 0.16
C ALA A 35 -9.22 -2.16 1.54
N ARG A 36 -10.02 -2.37 2.60
CA ARG A 36 -9.55 -2.24 4.00
C ARG A 36 -8.74 -3.45 4.47
N LYS A 37 -8.80 -4.56 3.74
CA LYS A 37 -8.10 -5.82 4.00
C LYS A 37 -7.47 -6.29 2.69
N HIS A 38 -6.40 -7.07 2.79
CA HIS A 38 -5.76 -7.70 1.62
C HIS A 38 -6.67 -8.77 1.01
N ASP A 39 -7.41 -9.50 1.85
CA ASP A 39 -8.39 -10.47 1.38
C ASP A 39 -9.49 -9.79 0.54
N GLY A 40 -9.62 -10.26 -0.70
CA GLY A 40 -10.53 -9.70 -1.71
C GLY A 40 -10.05 -8.39 -2.36
N ALA A 41 -8.78 -8.01 -2.21
CA ALA A 41 -8.14 -7.00 -3.05
C ALA A 41 -7.58 -7.63 -4.34
N ASP A 42 -7.65 -6.90 -5.44
CA ASP A 42 -7.04 -7.29 -6.72
C ASP A 42 -5.54 -6.93 -6.77
N LEU A 43 -5.12 -5.97 -5.93
CA LEU A 43 -3.73 -5.50 -5.81
C LEU A 43 -3.41 -5.09 -4.37
N VAL A 44 -2.21 -5.42 -3.91
CA VAL A 44 -1.62 -4.91 -2.67
C VAL A 44 -0.43 -4.02 -3.00
N VAL A 45 -0.42 -2.78 -2.51
CA VAL A 45 0.71 -1.86 -2.63
C VAL A 45 1.46 -1.79 -1.30
N VAL A 46 2.73 -2.20 -1.31
CA VAL A 46 3.64 -2.05 -0.17
C VAL A 46 4.53 -0.83 -0.41
N ASN A 47 4.30 0.24 0.35
CA ASN A 47 5.10 1.47 0.30
C ASN A 47 6.04 1.53 1.51
N THR A 48 7.34 1.61 1.27
CA THR A 48 8.36 1.61 2.32
C THR A 48 9.51 2.57 1.98
N CYS A 49 10.35 2.87 2.98
CA CYS A 49 11.58 3.61 2.77
C CYS A 49 12.71 2.68 2.31
N GLY A 50 13.32 2.96 1.15
CA GLY A 50 14.45 2.18 0.63
C GLY A 50 15.81 2.44 1.31
N PHE A 51 15.88 3.41 2.23
CA PHE A 51 17.12 3.82 2.89
C PHE A 51 17.24 3.33 4.33
N VAL A 52 16.15 2.87 4.93
CA VAL A 52 16.13 2.42 6.32
C VAL A 52 16.09 0.90 6.32
N ASP A 53 17.14 0.27 6.83
CA ASP A 53 17.28 -1.19 6.80
C ASP A 53 16.10 -1.91 7.46
N SER A 54 15.64 -1.43 8.63
CA SER A 54 14.48 -2.02 9.30
C SER A 54 13.20 -1.94 8.45
N ALA A 55 13.01 -0.84 7.71
CA ALA A 55 11.85 -0.66 6.83
C ALA A 55 11.92 -1.57 5.59
N ARG A 56 13.13 -1.94 5.16
CA ARG A 56 13.35 -2.94 4.11
C ARG A 56 13.06 -4.36 4.60
N ASP A 57 13.47 -4.70 5.81
CA ASP A 57 13.15 -6.02 6.39
C ASP A 57 11.64 -6.16 6.67
N GLU A 58 11.00 -5.11 7.19
CA GLU A 58 9.54 -5.04 7.35
C GLU A 58 8.81 -5.22 6.02
N SER A 59 9.30 -4.62 4.93
CA SER A 59 8.63 -4.73 3.62
C SER A 59 8.74 -6.12 3.02
N LEU A 60 9.89 -6.78 3.15
CA LEU A 60 10.08 -8.17 2.72
C LEU A 60 9.15 -9.11 3.49
N ASN A 61 9.01 -8.91 4.80
CA ASN A 61 8.07 -9.67 5.61
C ASN A 61 6.62 -9.42 5.17
N ALA A 62 6.23 -8.16 4.94
CA ALA A 62 4.91 -7.81 4.47
C ALA A 62 4.58 -8.50 3.13
N ILE A 63 5.50 -8.47 2.16
CA ILE A 63 5.35 -9.14 0.86
C ILE A 63 5.19 -10.66 1.02
N GLY A 64 5.94 -11.29 1.93
CA GLY A 64 5.83 -12.73 2.19
C GLY A 64 4.52 -13.14 2.88
N SER A 65 3.83 -12.21 3.53
CA SER A 65 2.58 -12.43 4.26
C SER A 65 1.32 -11.92 3.56
N ALA A 66 1.49 -11.19 2.46
CA ALA A 66 0.42 -10.50 1.73
C ALA A 66 -0.27 -11.40 0.70
#